data_AF-A0A4R2NVV0-F1
#
_entry.id   AF-A0A4R2NVV0-F1
#
_cell.length_a   1.000
_cell.length_b   1.000
_cell.length_c   1.000
_cell.angle_alpha   90.00
_cell.angle_beta   90.00
_cell.angle_gamma   90.00
#
_symmetry.space_group_name_H-M   'P 1'
#
loop_
_entity.id
_entity.type
_entity.pdbx_description
1 polymer ?
#
loop_
_entity_poly.entity_id
_entity_poly.type
_entity_poly.pdbx_seq_one_letter_code
_entity_poly.pdbx_strand_id
1 'polypeptide(L)'
;MRFPYGKRDSEEAVVVEIKRPDEMKTITARADGNRAKLRANIDTYVSQTCEYVKSIRANFDARQAVCGILGMSNIRSTSGLLICGTSNDRDAPILTELISEREPRIRYMYYDKLYEKLCDAYARSRKQYVKVGKSYEGTEGVHLTVMASISPDQVHDCAYLIDIGGKRENRVSIVVSGSAYVKILDAAGRQIEARLEIEFGAPQVFQIEFSNSLTHGFLSVSCNNGEVVNLQRQDGYQNALSMENAVIGSDLNGKLGACCILGATILRYRTLGIKEKLELLGFLSRRGEAGGGIEFNGNQHLRRGFGGGFVQEAKEARPIFRKSLYYSD
;
A
#
# COMPACT_ATOMS: atom_id res chain seq x y z
N MET A 1 15.12 -7.98 4.91
CA MET A 1 13.91 -8.64 4.37
C MET A 1 14.31 -9.33 3.05
N ARG A 2 14.51 -10.65 3.05
CA ARG A 2 14.79 -11.42 1.82
C ARG A 2 13.44 -11.73 1.17
N PHE A 3 13.21 -11.23 -0.04
CA PHE A 3 12.04 -11.64 -0.82
C PHE A 3 12.12 -13.16 -1.03
N PRO A 4 11.10 -13.95 -0.64
CA PRO A 4 11.07 -15.36 -0.91
C PRO A 4 10.70 -15.54 -2.38
N TYR A 5 11.66 -15.33 -3.27
CA TYR A 5 11.58 -15.99 -4.56
C TYR A 5 11.66 -17.48 -4.26
N GLY A 6 10.54 -18.18 -4.40
CA GLY A 6 10.56 -19.64 -4.43
C GLY A 6 11.67 -20.05 -5.39
N LYS A 7 12.52 -20.99 -4.97
CA LYS A 7 13.50 -21.64 -5.85
C LYS A 7 12.73 -22.19 -7.05
N ARG A 8 12.64 -21.40 -8.10
CA ARG A 8 12.41 -21.90 -9.44
C ARG A 8 13.80 -22.24 -9.93
N ASP A 9 13.99 -23.49 -10.32
CA ASP A 9 15.12 -23.92 -11.14
C ASP A 9 15.03 -23.28 -12.54
N SER A 10 14.89 -21.96 -12.61
CA SER A 10 15.07 -21.22 -13.84
C SER A 10 16.51 -20.75 -13.86
N GLU A 11 17.38 -21.45 -14.59
CA GLU A 11 18.73 -21.00 -14.91
C GLU A 11 18.70 -19.84 -15.94
N GLU A 12 17.70 -18.97 -15.89
CA GLU A 12 17.57 -17.77 -16.72
C GLU A 12 17.77 -16.53 -15.84
N ALA A 13 18.72 -15.67 -16.23
CA ALA A 13 18.85 -14.33 -15.66
C ALA A 13 18.14 -13.31 -16.56
N VAL A 14 17.23 -12.52 -15.99
CA VAL A 14 16.54 -11.45 -16.72
C VAL A 14 17.09 -10.09 -16.28
N VAL A 15 17.73 -9.38 -17.21
CA VAL A 15 18.12 -7.98 -17.01
C VAL A 15 16.88 -7.11 -17.21
N VAL A 16 16.49 -6.36 -16.18
CA VAL A 16 15.35 -5.44 -16.25
C VAL A 16 15.86 -4.00 -16.17
N GLU A 17 15.69 -3.26 -17.26
CA GLU A 17 16.03 -1.84 -17.34
C GLU A 17 14.75 -1.00 -17.24
N ILE A 18 14.70 -0.04 -16.32
CA ILE A 18 13.52 0.78 -16.02
C ILE A 18 13.87 2.25 -16.19
N LYS A 19 13.21 2.95 -17.12
CA LYS A 19 13.49 4.37 -17.46
C LYS A 19 12.34 5.29 -17.12
N ARG A 20 12.52 6.32 -16.31
CA ARG A 20 11.41 7.09 -15.72
C ARG A 20 10.51 7.74 -16.78
N PRO A 21 9.17 7.80 -16.58
CA PRO A 21 8.24 8.43 -17.52
C PRO A 21 8.50 9.92 -17.76
N ASP A 22 9.04 10.63 -16.77
CA ASP A 22 9.19 12.09 -16.79
C ASP A 22 10.24 12.56 -17.79
N GLU A 23 11.24 11.70 -18.09
CA GLU A 23 12.26 11.95 -19.12
C GLU A 23 11.67 11.99 -20.55
N MET A 24 10.50 11.36 -20.76
CA MET A 24 9.84 11.31 -22.08
C MET A 24 8.79 12.40 -22.30
N LYS A 25 8.07 12.83 -21.25
CA LYS A 25 7.03 13.88 -21.35
C LYS A 25 7.57 15.24 -21.81
N THR A 26 8.80 15.58 -21.45
CA THR A 26 9.43 16.85 -21.86
C THR A 26 9.69 16.91 -23.38
N ILE A 27 9.75 15.74 -24.03
CA ILE A 27 10.15 15.59 -25.43
C ILE A 27 8.91 15.55 -26.34
N THR A 28 7.76 15.03 -25.91
CA THR A 28 6.59 14.87 -26.81
C THR A 28 5.82 16.15 -27.14
N ALA A 29 6.18 17.32 -26.59
CA ALA A 29 5.41 18.57 -26.75
C ALA A 29 5.71 19.44 -28.00
N ARG A 30 6.70 19.12 -28.86
CA ARG A 30 7.01 19.88 -30.10
C ARG A 30 7.45 18.94 -31.24
N ALA A 31 6.90 19.12 -32.45
CA ALA A 31 6.57 18.01 -33.36
C ALA A 31 7.73 17.26 -34.07
N ASP A 32 8.84 17.89 -34.48
CA ASP A 32 9.82 17.19 -35.35
C ASP A 32 11.21 16.99 -34.72
N GLY A 33 11.83 18.06 -34.19
CA GLY A 33 13.16 17.98 -33.57
C GLY A 33 13.22 17.09 -32.32
N ASN A 34 12.07 16.86 -31.68
CA ASN A 34 11.99 15.99 -30.51
C ASN A 34 11.80 14.52 -30.86
N ARG A 35 11.32 14.17 -32.06
CA ARG A 35 11.17 12.77 -32.47
C ARG A 35 12.53 12.11 -32.73
N ALA A 36 13.47 12.85 -33.30
CA ALA A 36 14.86 12.43 -33.44
C ALA A 36 15.55 12.25 -32.08
N LYS A 37 15.34 13.19 -31.14
CA LYS A 37 15.84 13.08 -29.76
C LYS A 37 15.24 11.88 -29.01
N LEU A 38 13.94 11.65 -29.19
CA LEU A 38 13.24 10.51 -28.61
C LEU A 38 13.80 9.19 -29.16
N ARG A 39 13.99 9.08 -30.48
CA ARG A 39 14.62 7.93 -31.12
C ARG A 39 16.04 7.69 -30.60
N ALA A 40 16.85 8.74 -30.46
CA ALA A 40 18.21 8.66 -29.94
C ALA A 40 18.24 8.20 -28.46
N ASN A 41 17.32 8.69 -27.63
CA ASN A 41 17.21 8.26 -26.24
C ASN A 41 16.77 6.80 -26.14
N ILE A 42 15.75 6.40 -26.89
CA ILE A 42 15.29 5.01 -26.94
C ILE A 42 16.42 4.10 -27.42
N ASP A 43 17.16 4.48 -28.46
CA ASP A 43 18.30 3.70 -28.95
C ASP A 43 19.40 3.55 -27.89
N THR A 44 19.65 4.60 -27.11
CA THR A 44 20.56 4.56 -25.96
C THR A 44 20.07 3.55 -24.91
N TYR A 45 18.77 3.54 -24.60
CA TYR A 45 18.19 2.64 -23.60
C TYR A 45 18.21 1.18 -24.06
N VAL A 46 17.90 0.93 -25.34
CA VAL A 46 18.01 -0.39 -25.96
C VAL A 46 19.47 -0.86 -25.93
N SER A 47 20.41 -0.01 -26.37
CA SER A 47 21.84 -0.32 -26.39
C SER A 47 22.37 -0.65 -25.00
N GLN A 48 22.04 0.16 -24.00
CA GLN A 48 22.43 -0.08 -22.60
C GLN A 48 21.92 -1.44 -22.10
N THR A 49 20.65 -1.76 -22.36
CA THR A 49 20.06 -3.05 -21.96
C THR A 49 20.76 -4.22 -22.66
N CYS A 50 21.02 -4.09 -23.97
CA CYS A 50 21.74 -5.11 -24.74
C CYS A 50 23.16 -5.35 -24.20
N GLU A 51 23.90 -4.30 -23.86
CA GLU A 51 25.26 -4.40 -23.32
C GLU A 51 25.28 -5.11 -21.96
N TYR A 52 24.31 -4.86 -21.09
CA TYR A 52 24.18 -5.61 -19.84
C TYR A 52 23.93 -7.10 -20.08
N VAL A 53 23.05 -7.45 -21.02
CA VAL A 53 22.78 -8.85 -21.37
C VAL A 53 24.03 -9.49 -21.97
N LYS A 54 24.75 -8.81 -22.87
CA LYS A 54 26.01 -9.31 -23.44
C LYS A 54 27.08 -9.52 -22.38
N SER A 55 27.22 -8.58 -21.45
CA SER A 55 28.20 -8.66 -20.38
C SER A 55 28.00 -9.93 -19.55
N ILE A 56 26.78 -10.22 -19.10
CA ILE A 56 26.48 -11.44 -18.32
C ILE A 56 26.66 -12.71 -19.19
N ARG A 57 26.33 -12.64 -20.48
CA ARG A 57 26.48 -13.78 -21.41
C ARG A 57 27.94 -14.08 -21.73
N ALA A 58 28.80 -13.08 -21.89
CA ALA A 58 30.17 -13.28 -22.40
C ALA A 58 31.23 -13.30 -21.29
N ASN A 59 30.98 -12.65 -20.15
CA ASN A 59 31.95 -12.51 -19.07
C ASN A 59 31.65 -13.48 -17.91
N PHE A 60 32.60 -14.36 -17.62
CA PHE A 60 32.49 -15.36 -16.56
C PHE A 60 32.36 -14.73 -15.16
N ASP A 61 33.16 -13.71 -14.87
CA ASP A 61 33.16 -13.03 -13.57
C ASP A 61 31.84 -12.30 -13.34
N ALA A 62 31.33 -11.61 -14.37
CA ALA A 62 30.02 -10.97 -14.32
C ALA A 62 28.91 -12.00 -14.06
N ARG A 63 28.97 -13.16 -14.73
CA ARG A 63 28.01 -14.24 -14.53
C ARG A 63 28.08 -14.83 -13.12
N GLN A 64 29.28 -15.08 -12.60
CA GLN A 64 29.46 -15.57 -11.23
C GLN A 64 28.95 -14.57 -10.18
N ALA A 65 29.22 -13.28 -10.37
CA ALA A 65 28.71 -12.24 -9.48
C ALA A 65 27.17 -12.24 -9.43
N VAL A 66 26.51 -12.35 -10.60
CA VAL A 66 25.05 -12.44 -10.68
C VAL A 66 24.53 -13.73 -10.04
N CYS A 67 25.18 -14.87 -10.28
CA CYS A 67 24.85 -16.14 -9.60
C CYS A 67 24.89 -15.98 -8.07
N GLY A 68 25.94 -15.34 -7.54
CA GLY A 68 26.11 -15.08 -6.12
C GLY A 68 24.99 -14.23 -5.52
N ILE A 69 24.57 -13.18 -6.22
CA ILE A 69 23.47 -12.29 -5.79
C ILE A 69 22.11 -13.01 -5.83
N LEU A 70 21.84 -13.74 -6.92
CA LEU A 70 20.56 -14.42 -7.13
C LEU A 70 20.46 -15.77 -6.39
N GLY A 71 21.55 -16.25 -5.80
CA GLY A 71 21.61 -17.58 -5.17
C GLY A 71 21.43 -18.72 -6.16
N MET A 72 21.86 -18.52 -7.41
CA MET A 72 21.76 -19.51 -8.49
C MET A 72 23.08 -20.27 -8.60
N SER A 73 23.03 -21.57 -8.87
CA SER A 73 24.22 -22.38 -9.13
C SER A 73 24.85 -22.06 -10.48
N ASN A 74 24.02 -21.76 -11.49
CA ASN A 74 24.45 -21.40 -12.84
C ASN A 74 23.38 -20.57 -13.57
N ILE A 75 23.79 -19.85 -14.61
CA ILE A 75 22.94 -19.13 -15.55
C ILE A 75 23.15 -19.76 -16.94
N ARG A 76 22.14 -20.45 -17.46
CA ARG A 76 22.12 -21.05 -18.81
C ARG A 76 21.68 -20.06 -19.88
N SER A 77 20.81 -19.12 -19.54
CA SER A 77 20.33 -18.10 -20.48
C SER A 77 20.24 -16.73 -19.82
N THR A 78 20.39 -15.69 -20.62
CA THR A 78 20.19 -14.30 -20.17
C THR A 78 19.25 -13.60 -21.14
N SER A 79 18.20 -12.95 -20.65
CA SER A 79 17.32 -12.13 -21.48
C SER A 79 17.25 -10.69 -20.95
N GLY A 80 16.86 -9.75 -21.82
CA GLY A 80 16.64 -8.35 -21.44
C GLY A 80 15.16 -8.00 -21.47
N LEU A 81 14.73 -7.11 -20.59
CA LEU A 81 13.43 -6.45 -20.58
C LEU A 81 13.62 -4.96 -20.33
N LEU A 82 13.28 -4.15 -21.33
CA LEU A 82 13.22 -2.69 -21.22
C LEU A 82 11.79 -2.26 -20.87
N ILE A 83 11.66 -1.45 -19.81
CA ILE A 83 10.41 -0.84 -19.37
C ILE A 83 10.50 0.67 -19.55
N CYS A 84 9.72 1.21 -20.49
CA CYS A 84 9.77 2.62 -20.84
C CYS A 84 8.43 3.09 -21.43
N GLY A 85 8.14 4.40 -21.35
CA GLY A 85 6.98 5.03 -21.99
C GLY A 85 5.60 4.52 -21.52
N THR A 86 4.55 5.07 -22.11
CA THR A 86 3.16 4.67 -21.94
C THR A 86 2.57 4.21 -23.27
N SER A 87 1.60 3.30 -23.26
CA SER A 87 1.04 2.76 -24.52
C SER A 87 0.35 3.79 -25.42
N ASN A 88 0.03 4.97 -24.90
CA ASN A 88 -0.51 6.10 -25.68
C ASN A 88 0.57 6.84 -26.49
N ASP A 89 1.84 6.54 -26.25
CA ASP A 89 2.95 7.11 -27.00
C ASP A 89 2.98 6.47 -28.40
N ARG A 90 3.05 7.28 -29.47
CA ARG A 90 3.04 6.83 -30.87
C ARG A 90 4.33 6.13 -31.31
N ASP A 91 5.12 5.63 -30.37
CA ASP A 91 6.49 5.19 -30.56
C ASP A 91 6.63 3.66 -30.72
N ALA A 92 5.52 2.91 -30.63
CA ALA A 92 5.52 1.46 -30.76
C ALA A 92 6.26 0.93 -32.03
N PRO A 93 6.07 1.53 -33.23
CA PRO A 93 6.78 1.08 -34.41
C PRO A 93 8.30 1.33 -34.34
N ILE A 94 8.71 2.48 -33.81
CA ILE A 94 10.13 2.88 -33.68
C ILE A 94 10.86 1.95 -32.71
N LEU A 95 10.23 1.66 -31.57
CA LEU A 95 10.76 0.71 -30.58
C LEU A 95 10.91 -0.69 -31.16
N THR A 96 9.92 -1.15 -31.92
CA THR A 96 9.94 -2.48 -32.53
C THR A 96 11.06 -2.60 -33.56
N GLU A 97 11.24 -1.59 -34.42
CA GLU A 97 12.34 -1.48 -35.38
C GLU A 97 13.69 -1.54 -34.67
N LEU A 98 13.95 -0.63 -33.72
CA LEU A 98 15.22 -0.56 -32.98
C LEU A 98 15.56 -1.85 -32.22
N ILE A 99 14.57 -2.53 -31.63
CA ILE A 99 14.79 -3.80 -30.95
C ILE A 99 15.10 -4.92 -31.95
N SER A 100 14.45 -4.92 -33.12
CA SER A 100 14.64 -5.94 -34.14
C SER A 100 16.04 -5.91 -34.78
N GLU A 101 16.65 -4.72 -34.85
CA GLU A 101 17.97 -4.46 -35.43
C GLU A 101 19.14 -4.82 -34.50
N ARG A 102 18.87 -5.14 -33.23
CA ARG A 102 19.89 -5.33 -32.20
C ARG A 102 19.99 -6.79 -31.75
N GLU A 103 21.22 -7.20 -31.47
CA GLU A 103 21.53 -8.44 -30.75
C GLU A 103 22.20 -8.15 -29.41
N PRO A 104 21.81 -8.84 -28.32
CA PRO A 104 20.72 -9.81 -28.24
C PRO A 104 19.35 -9.11 -28.29
N ARG A 105 18.35 -9.78 -28.88
CA ARG A 105 16.98 -9.25 -28.89
C ARG A 105 16.44 -9.15 -27.46
N ILE A 106 16.05 -7.95 -27.06
CA ILE A 106 15.44 -7.67 -25.75
C ILE A 106 13.91 -7.61 -25.86
N ARG A 107 13.21 -7.85 -24.75
CA ARG A 107 11.78 -7.62 -24.65
C ARG A 107 11.52 -6.15 -24.27
N TYR A 108 10.33 -5.67 -24.59
CA TYR A 108 9.89 -4.32 -24.25
C TYR A 108 8.50 -4.33 -23.61
N MET A 109 8.27 -3.43 -22.66
CA MET A 109 6.97 -3.24 -22.02
C MET A 109 6.73 -1.78 -21.64
N TYR A 110 5.51 -1.29 -21.86
CA TYR A 110 5.08 0.02 -21.37
C TYR A 110 4.76 0.00 -19.87
N TYR A 111 4.84 1.16 -19.21
CA TYR A 111 4.52 1.28 -17.79
C TYR A 111 3.08 0.94 -17.45
N ASP A 112 2.12 1.37 -18.26
CA ASP A 112 0.70 1.07 -18.05
C ASP A 112 0.43 -0.43 -18.24
N LYS A 113 1.16 -1.10 -19.14
CA LYS A 113 1.11 -2.55 -19.30
C LYS A 113 1.76 -3.31 -18.15
N LEU A 114 2.88 -2.82 -17.63
CA LEU A 114 3.46 -3.37 -16.40
C LEU A 114 2.48 -3.22 -15.25
N TYR A 115 1.90 -2.02 -15.08
CA TYR A 115 0.92 -1.73 -14.05
C TYR A 115 -0.30 -2.65 -14.12
N GLU A 116 -0.89 -2.84 -15.31
CA GLU A 116 -1.99 -3.80 -15.54
C GLU A 116 -1.59 -5.22 -15.09
N LYS A 117 -0.40 -5.69 -15.48
CA LYS A 117 0.10 -7.03 -15.09
C LYS A 117 0.34 -7.17 -13.59
N LEU A 118 0.88 -6.14 -12.95
CA LEU A 118 1.10 -6.13 -11.50
C LEU A 118 -0.24 -6.13 -10.75
N CYS A 119 -1.21 -5.35 -11.22
CA CYS A 119 -2.57 -5.36 -10.67
C CYS A 119 -3.22 -6.74 -10.82
N ASP A 120 -3.15 -7.34 -12.00
CA ASP A 120 -3.67 -8.68 -12.26
C ASP A 120 -3.00 -9.75 -11.38
N ALA A 121 -1.68 -9.68 -11.22
CA ALA A 121 -0.95 -10.60 -10.35
C ALA A 121 -1.34 -10.42 -8.87
N TYR A 122 -1.46 -9.18 -8.41
CA TYR A 122 -1.86 -8.85 -7.04
C TYR A 122 -3.30 -9.27 -6.76
N ALA A 123 -4.22 -9.04 -7.69
CA ALA A 123 -5.63 -9.40 -7.55
C ALA A 123 -5.91 -10.91 -7.66
N ARG A 124 -5.05 -11.68 -8.35
CA ARG A 124 -5.29 -13.12 -8.63
C ARG A 124 -5.58 -13.96 -7.38
N SER A 125 -4.96 -13.61 -6.25
CA SER A 125 -5.13 -14.33 -4.97
C SER A 125 -6.13 -13.66 -4.03
N ARG A 126 -6.78 -12.58 -4.46
CA ARG A 126 -7.54 -11.67 -3.59
C ARG A 126 -8.93 -11.42 -4.16
N LYS A 127 -9.96 -12.00 -3.53
CA LYS A 127 -11.37 -11.80 -3.94
C LYS A 127 -11.90 -10.39 -3.66
N GLN A 128 -11.12 -9.56 -2.98
CA GLN A 128 -11.46 -8.18 -2.64
C GLN A 128 -11.52 -7.23 -3.84
N TYR A 129 -11.01 -7.64 -5.00
CA TYR A 129 -10.92 -6.79 -6.17
C TYR A 129 -11.80 -7.30 -7.30
N VAL A 130 -12.71 -6.46 -7.78
CA VAL A 130 -13.54 -6.74 -8.95
C VAL A 130 -12.98 -5.97 -10.13
N LYS A 131 -12.71 -6.67 -11.23
CA LYS A 131 -12.23 -6.04 -12.46
C LYS A 131 -13.41 -5.41 -13.19
N VAL A 132 -13.41 -4.08 -13.30
CA VAL A 132 -14.39 -3.30 -14.06
C VAL A 132 -13.64 -2.59 -15.19
N GLY A 133 -13.81 -3.10 -16.42
CA GLY A 133 -13.01 -2.64 -17.57
C GLY A 133 -11.51 -2.93 -17.37
N LYS A 134 -10.70 -1.86 -17.31
CA LYS A 134 -9.24 -1.95 -17.10
C LYS A 134 -8.80 -1.71 -15.65
N SER A 135 -9.74 -1.45 -14.74
CA SER A 135 -9.46 -1.11 -13.35
C SER A 135 -9.95 -2.19 -12.41
N TYR A 136 -9.29 -2.28 -11.25
CA TYR A 136 -9.78 -3.06 -10.12
C TYR A 136 -10.43 -2.12 -9.12
N GLU A 137 -11.75 -2.20 -9.02
CA GLU A 137 -12.58 -1.35 -8.19
C GLU A 137 -12.86 -2.02 -6.84
N GLY A 138 -13.20 -1.18 -5.86
CA GLY A 138 -13.70 -1.64 -4.58
C GLY A 138 -15.13 -2.17 -4.66
N THR A 139 -15.52 -2.92 -3.63
CA THR A 139 -16.83 -3.53 -3.44
C THR A 139 -17.59 -2.88 -2.28
N GLU A 140 -18.85 -3.24 -2.12
CA GLU A 140 -19.63 -2.88 -0.94
C GLU A 140 -18.97 -3.39 0.34
N GLY A 141 -18.86 -2.54 1.34
CA GLY A 141 -18.17 -2.85 2.58
C GLY A 141 -17.67 -1.60 3.29
N VAL A 142 -16.57 -1.74 4.02
CA VAL A 142 -15.96 -0.66 4.78
C VAL A 142 -14.45 -0.73 4.62
N HIS A 143 -13.83 0.43 4.50
CA HIS A 143 -12.40 0.63 4.62
C HIS A 143 -12.13 1.67 5.72
N LEU A 144 -11.39 1.28 6.75
CA LEU A 144 -10.90 2.15 7.82
C LEU A 144 -9.38 2.16 7.78
N THR A 145 -8.79 3.35 7.68
CA THR A 145 -7.36 3.58 7.90
C THR A 145 -7.17 4.51 9.08
N VAL A 146 -6.25 4.14 9.99
CA VAL A 146 -5.79 4.97 11.10
C VAL A 146 -4.28 5.06 11.02
N MET A 147 -3.75 6.28 10.96
CA MET A 147 -2.33 6.54 11.08
C MET A 147 -2.06 7.22 12.41
N ALA A 148 -1.28 6.59 13.28
CA ALA A 148 -0.96 7.12 14.59
C ALA A 148 0.44 6.69 15.03
N SER A 149 1.14 7.59 15.72
CA SER A 149 2.32 7.24 16.50
C SER A 149 1.90 6.97 17.93
N ILE A 150 2.33 5.85 18.48
CA ILE A 150 1.87 5.37 19.79
C ILE A 150 2.99 5.64 20.79
N SER A 151 2.66 6.29 21.91
CA SER A 151 3.61 6.48 23.01
C SER A 151 3.92 5.13 23.68
N PRO A 152 5.17 4.85 24.08
CA PRO A 152 5.44 3.71 24.96
C PRO A 152 4.82 3.94 26.36
N ASP A 153 4.70 5.20 26.78
CA ASP A 153 4.12 5.59 28.07
C ASP A 153 2.60 5.71 27.94
N GLN A 154 1.89 4.60 28.19
CA GLN A 154 0.44 4.57 28.27
C GLN A 154 -0.05 4.77 29.71
N VAL A 155 -1.16 5.49 29.88
CA VAL A 155 -1.82 5.65 31.20
C VAL A 155 -2.60 4.39 31.61
N HIS A 156 -3.02 3.60 30.64
CA HIS A 156 -3.83 2.40 30.85
C HIS A 156 -3.16 1.18 30.23
N ASP A 157 -3.27 0.03 30.91
CA ASP A 157 -2.77 -1.26 30.40
C ASP A 157 -3.47 -1.68 29.09
N CYS A 158 -4.69 -1.21 28.89
CA CYS A 158 -5.52 -1.46 27.71
C CYS A 158 -6.13 -0.12 27.28
N ALA A 159 -5.51 0.48 26.27
CA ALA A 159 -5.82 1.84 25.83
C ALA A 159 -6.35 1.88 24.40
N TYR A 160 -7.36 2.70 24.12
CA TYR A 160 -8.04 2.71 22.82
C TYR A 160 -7.57 3.89 21.96
N LEU A 161 -7.06 3.57 20.77
CA LEU A 161 -6.75 4.58 19.74
C LEU A 161 -8.03 5.04 19.04
N ILE A 162 -8.92 4.10 18.73
CA ILE A 162 -10.19 4.38 18.11
C ILE A 162 -11.20 3.30 18.49
N ASP A 163 -12.46 3.70 18.59
CA ASP A 163 -13.56 2.81 18.91
C ASP A 163 -14.83 3.27 18.19
N ILE A 164 -15.29 2.45 17.23
CA ILE A 164 -16.39 2.78 16.33
C ILE A 164 -17.44 1.68 16.39
N GLY A 165 -18.71 2.05 16.41
CA GLY A 165 -19.84 1.14 16.24
C GLY A 165 -20.65 0.89 17.51
N GLY A 166 -21.31 -0.27 17.55
CA GLY A 166 -22.20 -0.65 18.65
C GLY A 166 -21.45 -1.16 19.88
N LYS A 167 -22.10 -1.13 21.05
CA LYS A 167 -21.51 -1.68 22.29
C LYS A 167 -21.30 -3.20 22.24
N ARG A 168 -22.13 -3.92 21.49
CA ARG A 168 -22.19 -5.41 21.47
C ARG A 168 -22.04 -6.03 20.08
N GLU A 169 -22.06 -5.24 19.02
CA GLU A 169 -22.07 -5.70 17.63
C GLU A 169 -21.58 -4.58 16.70
N ASN A 170 -21.24 -4.93 15.46
CA ASN A 170 -20.86 -3.98 14.41
C ASN A 170 -19.83 -2.96 14.90
N ARG A 171 -18.78 -3.45 15.55
CA ARG A 171 -17.79 -2.63 16.25
C ARG A 171 -16.40 -2.88 15.71
N VAL A 172 -15.62 -1.82 15.56
CA VAL A 172 -14.19 -1.89 15.28
C VAL A 172 -13.45 -1.05 16.29
N SER A 173 -12.48 -1.65 16.96
CA SER A 173 -11.62 -0.98 17.92
C SER A 173 -10.16 -1.24 17.58
N ILE A 174 -9.31 -0.23 17.73
CA ILE A 174 -7.86 -0.40 17.73
C ILE A 174 -7.37 -0.08 19.14
N VAL A 175 -6.72 -1.06 19.76
CA VAL A 175 -6.34 -1.05 21.17
C VAL A 175 -4.84 -1.26 21.31
N VAL A 176 -4.21 -0.64 22.30
CA VAL A 176 -2.80 -0.77 22.65
C VAL A 176 -2.69 -1.43 24.03
N SER A 177 -1.92 -2.51 24.12
CA SER A 177 -1.62 -3.24 25.35
C SER A 177 -0.30 -4.01 25.17
N GLY A 178 0.82 -3.30 25.28
CA GLY A 178 2.17 -3.80 24.91
C GLY A 178 2.40 -4.00 23.39
N SER A 179 1.35 -4.35 22.66
CA SER A 179 1.25 -4.39 21.20
C SER A 179 -0.06 -3.71 20.75
N ALA A 180 -0.27 -3.51 19.45
CA ALA A 180 -1.57 -3.09 18.96
C ALA A 180 -2.47 -4.30 18.68
N TYR A 181 -3.77 -4.13 18.88
CA TYR A 181 -4.80 -5.12 18.61
C TYR A 181 -5.93 -4.48 17.84
N VAL A 182 -6.29 -5.09 16.71
CA VAL A 182 -7.53 -4.77 16.01
C VAL A 182 -8.59 -5.74 16.49
N LYS A 183 -9.66 -5.21 17.09
CA LYS A 183 -10.80 -5.97 17.58
C LYS A 183 -12.02 -5.63 16.73
N ILE A 184 -12.69 -6.66 16.22
CA ILE A 184 -13.87 -6.52 15.37
C ILE A 184 -14.99 -7.36 15.97
N LEU A 185 -16.13 -6.74 16.27
CA LEU A 185 -17.37 -7.44 16.57
C LEU A 185 -18.24 -7.44 15.31
N ASP A 186 -18.61 -8.62 14.82
CA ASP A 186 -19.57 -8.75 13.71
C ASP A 186 -21.01 -8.44 14.16
N ALA A 187 -21.97 -8.52 13.24
CA ALA A 187 -23.39 -8.29 13.56
C ALA A 187 -23.99 -9.33 14.53
N ALA A 188 -23.36 -10.49 14.70
CA ALA A 188 -23.76 -11.48 15.71
C ALA A 188 -23.02 -11.29 17.05
N GLY A 189 -22.19 -10.25 17.16
CA GLY A 189 -21.36 -9.98 18.34
C GLY A 189 -20.16 -10.92 18.48
N ARG A 190 -19.82 -11.71 17.45
CA ARG A 190 -18.64 -12.57 17.49
C ARG A 190 -17.39 -11.72 17.31
N GLN A 191 -16.41 -11.95 18.17
CA GLN A 191 -15.16 -11.21 18.18
C GLN A 191 -14.11 -11.86 17.28
N ILE A 192 -13.50 -11.06 16.42
CA ILE A 192 -12.21 -11.34 15.80
C ILE A 192 -11.19 -10.38 16.40
N GLU A 193 -10.04 -10.91 16.80
CA GLU A 193 -8.93 -10.13 17.34
C GLU A 193 -7.66 -10.45 16.54
N ALA A 194 -6.96 -9.41 16.12
CA ALA A 194 -5.69 -9.50 15.40
C ALA A 194 -4.62 -8.73 16.17
N ARG A 195 -3.59 -9.43 16.62
CA ARG A 195 -2.40 -8.81 17.22
C ARG A 195 -1.50 -8.26 16.12
N LEU A 196 -1.05 -7.03 16.29
CA LEU A 196 -0.19 -6.29 15.39
C LEU A 196 1.08 -5.87 16.12
N GLU A 197 2.23 -6.21 15.54
CA GLU A 197 3.51 -5.68 16.00
C GLU A 197 3.63 -4.21 15.59
N ILE A 198 4.06 -3.37 16.54
CA ILE A 198 4.17 -1.93 16.38
C ILE A 198 5.53 -1.45 16.84
N GLU A 199 5.98 -0.36 16.24
CA GLU A 199 7.10 0.42 16.74
C GLU A 199 6.53 1.66 17.45
N PHE A 200 6.82 1.77 18.75
CA PHE A 200 6.45 2.95 19.53
C PHE A 200 7.23 4.18 19.05
N GLY A 201 6.67 5.36 19.24
CA GLY A 201 7.32 6.63 18.86
C GLY A 201 7.22 6.99 17.36
N ALA A 202 7.05 5.99 16.49
CA ALA A 202 6.99 6.17 15.04
C ALA A 202 5.56 6.04 14.47
N PRO A 203 5.23 6.72 13.35
CA PRO A 203 3.92 6.61 12.71
C PRO A 203 3.64 5.19 12.21
N GLN A 204 2.60 4.58 12.76
CA GLN A 204 2.05 3.30 12.33
C GLN A 204 0.79 3.53 11.48
N VAL A 205 0.61 2.73 10.43
CA VAL A 205 -0.60 2.74 9.60
C VAL A 205 -1.37 1.44 9.79
N PHE A 206 -2.51 1.54 10.45
CA PHE A 206 -3.48 0.46 10.61
C PHE A 206 -4.52 0.55 9.50
N GLN A 207 -4.77 -0.54 8.79
CA GLN A 207 -5.85 -0.61 7.81
C GLN A 207 -6.72 -1.83 8.08
N ILE A 208 -8.03 -1.59 8.02
CA ILE A 208 -9.07 -2.59 8.27
C ILE A 208 -10.05 -2.47 7.13
N GLU A 209 -10.31 -3.58 6.46
CA GLU A 209 -11.21 -3.61 5.33
C GLU A 209 -12.06 -4.86 5.37
N PHE A 210 -13.37 -4.72 5.24
CA PHE A 210 -14.26 -5.87 5.10
C PHE A 210 -15.33 -5.61 4.07
N SER A 211 -15.70 -6.65 3.32
CA SER A 211 -16.79 -6.57 2.35
C SER A 211 -18.08 -7.15 2.90
N ASN A 212 -19.17 -6.44 2.65
CA ASN A 212 -20.53 -6.90 2.92
C ASN A 212 -21.21 -7.51 1.68
N SER A 213 -20.46 -7.67 0.58
CA SER A 213 -20.99 -8.28 -0.64
C SER A 213 -21.54 -9.69 -0.37
N LEU A 214 -22.75 -9.95 -0.85
CA LEU A 214 -23.43 -11.24 -0.69
C LEU A 214 -22.73 -12.41 -1.37
N THR A 215 -21.83 -12.14 -2.31
CA THR A 215 -21.15 -13.15 -3.12
C THR A 215 -19.64 -13.23 -2.86
N HIS A 216 -19.08 -12.20 -2.21
CA HIS A 216 -17.63 -12.05 -2.04
C HIS A 216 -17.31 -11.37 -0.70
N GLY A 217 -17.43 -12.11 0.40
CA GLY A 217 -17.06 -11.62 1.72
C GLY A 217 -15.56 -11.73 1.98
N PHE A 218 -14.96 -10.70 2.56
CA PHE A 218 -13.61 -10.78 3.10
C PHE A 218 -13.44 -9.88 4.31
N LEU A 219 -12.40 -10.17 5.10
CA LEU A 219 -11.85 -9.29 6.13
C LEU A 219 -10.34 -9.25 5.96
N SER A 220 -9.79 -8.05 5.83
CA SER A 220 -8.36 -7.78 5.78
C SER A 220 -7.97 -6.83 6.91
N VAL A 221 -6.90 -7.16 7.61
CA VAL A 221 -6.25 -6.27 8.59
C VAL A 221 -4.77 -6.19 8.24
N SER A 222 -4.25 -4.97 8.11
CA SER A 222 -2.83 -4.72 7.87
C SER A 222 -2.27 -3.67 8.80
N CYS A 223 -0.97 -3.77 9.06
CA CYS A 223 -0.16 -2.75 9.74
C CYS A 223 1.05 -2.43 8.85
N ASN A 224 1.30 -1.16 8.55
CA ASN A 224 2.40 -0.70 7.68
C ASN A 224 2.49 -1.48 6.35
N ASN A 225 1.34 -1.79 5.76
CA ASN A 225 1.18 -2.58 4.53
C ASN A 225 1.52 -4.07 4.65
N GLY A 226 1.95 -4.54 5.83
CA GLY A 226 2.01 -5.95 6.17
C GLY A 226 0.61 -6.47 6.47
N GLU A 227 0.11 -7.38 5.63
CA GLU A 227 -1.17 -8.06 5.86
C GLU A 227 -1.02 -9.09 7.00
N VAL A 228 -1.82 -8.93 8.05
CA VAL A 228 -1.81 -9.81 9.24
C VAL A 228 -3.00 -10.75 9.23
N VAL A 229 -4.17 -10.25 8.80
CA VAL A 229 -5.38 -11.05 8.63
C VAL A 229 -5.86 -10.92 7.19
N ASN A 230 -6.19 -12.06 6.59
CA ASN A 230 -6.87 -12.15 5.31
C ASN A 230 -7.84 -13.34 5.34
N LEU A 231 -9.07 -13.07 5.75
CA LEU A 231 -10.14 -14.06 5.82
C LEU A 231 -11.05 -13.89 4.61
N GLN A 232 -11.37 -15.02 3.99
CA GLN A 232 -12.28 -15.08 2.85
C GLN A 232 -13.53 -15.83 3.29
N ARG A 233 -14.70 -15.31 2.94
CA ARG A 233 -16.01 -15.93 3.21
C ARG A 233 -16.81 -16.04 1.91
N GLN A 234 -17.72 -17.00 1.89
CA GLN A 234 -18.64 -17.15 0.75
C GLN A 234 -19.75 -16.09 0.83
N ASP A 235 -20.16 -15.76 2.04
CA ASP A 235 -21.09 -14.72 2.42
C ASP A 235 -20.33 -13.47 2.91
N GLY A 236 -20.94 -12.29 2.73
CA GLY A 236 -20.41 -11.03 3.23
C GLY A 236 -20.12 -11.05 4.74
N TYR A 237 -19.26 -10.16 5.23
CA TYR A 237 -18.98 -10.08 6.67
C TYR A 237 -20.18 -9.54 7.48
N GLN A 238 -21.20 -9.01 6.78
CA GLN A 238 -22.46 -8.50 7.34
C GLN A 238 -22.23 -7.56 8.53
N ASN A 239 -21.32 -6.59 8.38
CA ASN A 239 -21.00 -5.64 9.45
C ASN A 239 -21.43 -4.24 9.02
N ALA A 240 -22.43 -3.71 9.73
CA ALA A 240 -23.02 -2.39 9.49
C ALA A 240 -22.30 -1.31 10.30
N LEU A 241 -20.96 -1.30 10.28
CA LEU A 241 -20.16 -0.33 11.01
C LEU A 241 -20.57 1.09 10.60
N SER A 242 -21.01 1.87 11.58
CA SER A 242 -21.45 3.25 11.41
C SER A 242 -20.63 4.18 12.29
N MET A 243 -20.31 5.38 11.77
CA MET A 243 -19.61 6.42 12.51
C MET A 243 -20.49 7.19 13.49
N GLU A 244 -21.79 6.91 13.54
CA GLU A 244 -22.70 7.56 14.50
C GLU A 244 -22.17 7.46 15.93
N ASN A 245 -21.60 6.30 16.27
CA ASN A 245 -20.92 6.06 17.54
C ASN A 245 -19.43 5.87 17.27
N ALA A 246 -18.67 6.96 17.23
CA ALA A 246 -17.23 6.90 17.08
C ALA A 246 -16.53 7.76 18.13
N VAL A 247 -15.50 7.18 18.76
CA VAL A 247 -14.57 7.87 19.65
C VAL A 247 -13.15 7.65 19.15
N ILE A 248 -12.38 8.73 19.10
CA ILE A 248 -10.96 8.74 18.78
C ILE A 248 -10.19 9.11 20.04
N GLY A 249 -9.11 8.39 20.31
CA GLY A 249 -8.27 8.56 21.49
C GLY A 249 -8.86 7.95 22.76
N SER A 250 -9.98 7.22 22.70
CA SER A 250 -10.55 6.45 23.82
C SER A 250 -11.60 5.44 23.36
N ASP A 251 -12.03 4.57 24.29
CA ASP A 251 -13.20 3.71 24.14
C ASP A 251 -14.51 4.51 24.02
N LEU A 252 -15.60 3.84 23.65
CA LEU A 252 -16.93 4.44 23.51
C LEU A 252 -17.44 5.15 24.79
N ASN A 253 -16.89 4.86 25.98
CA ASN A 253 -17.23 5.54 27.22
C ASN A 253 -16.31 6.74 27.55
N GLY A 254 -15.23 6.94 26.80
CA GLY A 254 -14.29 8.04 27.02
C GLY A 254 -13.38 7.87 28.24
N LYS A 255 -13.11 6.64 28.68
CA LYS A 255 -12.41 6.31 29.92
C LYS A 255 -11.05 5.65 29.73
N LEU A 256 -10.80 5.00 28.60
CA LEU A 256 -9.60 4.19 28.38
C LEU A 256 -8.84 4.71 27.16
N GLY A 257 -8.26 5.90 27.28
CA GLY A 257 -7.62 6.59 26.17
C GLY A 257 -6.17 6.19 25.92
N ALA A 258 -5.78 6.17 24.65
CA ALA A 258 -4.39 5.96 24.26
C ALA A 258 -3.58 7.25 24.29
N CYS A 259 -2.33 7.15 24.75
CA CYS A 259 -1.32 8.17 24.58
C CYS A 259 -0.75 8.05 23.16
N CYS A 260 -1.11 8.95 22.25
CA CYS A 260 -0.73 8.85 20.85
C CYS A 260 -0.74 10.21 20.13
N ILE A 261 -0.06 10.29 18.99
CA ILE A 261 -0.22 11.37 18.01
C ILE A 261 -0.96 10.81 16.81
N LEU A 262 -2.21 11.21 16.63
CA LEU A 262 -3.03 10.81 15.50
C LEU A 262 -2.71 11.67 14.27
N GLY A 263 -2.18 11.01 13.25
CA GLY A 263 -1.92 11.63 11.97
C GLY A 263 -3.14 11.65 11.06
N ALA A 264 -3.83 10.54 10.88
CA ALA A 264 -4.99 10.48 9.99
C ALA A 264 -6.01 9.43 10.42
N THR A 265 -7.28 9.68 10.11
CA THR A 265 -8.36 8.70 10.19
C THR A 265 -9.22 8.83 8.95
N ILE A 266 -9.34 7.76 8.19
CA ILE A 266 -10.08 7.72 6.94
C ILE A 266 -11.05 6.56 7.02
N LEU A 267 -12.34 6.85 6.95
CA LEU A 267 -13.37 5.84 6.77
C LEU A 267 -14.03 6.02 5.40
N ARG A 268 -14.21 4.92 4.68
CA ARG A 268 -15.04 4.81 3.48
C ARG A 268 -16.06 3.72 3.69
N TYR A 269 -17.32 3.98 3.33
CA TYR A 269 -18.40 2.97 3.28
C TYR A 269 -18.37 2.18 1.98
N ARG A 270 -17.17 1.77 1.59
CA ARG A 270 -16.84 0.79 0.55
C ARG A 270 -15.40 0.37 0.72
N THR A 271 -15.04 -0.78 0.17
CA THR A 271 -13.64 -1.21 0.07
C THR A 271 -12.94 -0.38 -1.02
N LEU A 272 -11.61 -0.36 -1.01
CA LEU A 272 -10.81 0.42 -1.96
C LEU A 272 -10.34 -0.42 -3.13
N GLY A 273 -10.46 0.12 -4.35
CA GLY A 273 -9.81 -0.43 -5.52
C GLY A 273 -8.28 -0.33 -5.45
N ILE A 274 -7.56 -1.01 -6.34
CA ILE A 274 -6.09 -1.03 -6.32
C ILE A 274 -5.51 0.38 -6.51
N LYS A 275 -6.04 1.14 -7.47
CA LYS A 275 -5.58 2.51 -7.75
C LYS A 275 -5.76 3.41 -6.51
N GLU A 276 -6.91 3.34 -5.87
CA GLU A 276 -7.23 4.15 -4.69
C GLU A 276 -6.35 3.79 -3.50
N LYS A 277 -6.02 2.50 -3.32
CA LYS A 277 -5.05 2.09 -2.31
C LYS A 277 -3.67 2.70 -2.58
N LEU A 278 -3.20 2.69 -3.83
CA LEU A 278 -1.91 3.32 -4.19
C LEU A 278 -1.92 4.84 -3.94
N GLU A 279 -3.00 5.53 -4.27
CA GLU A 279 -3.16 6.95 -3.99
C GLU A 279 -3.17 7.23 -2.48
N LEU A 280 -3.89 6.40 -1.71
CA LEU A 280 -3.92 6.46 -0.25
C LEU A 280 -2.53 6.23 0.35
N LEU A 281 -1.78 5.24 -0.13
CA LEU A 281 -0.41 4.98 0.32
C LEU A 281 0.49 6.20 0.07
N GLY A 282 0.44 6.79 -1.12
CA GLY A 282 1.19 8.01 -1.43
C GLY A 282 0.81 9.19 -0.54
N PHE A 283 -0.48 9.33 -0.19
CA PHE A 283 -0.93 10.33 0.78
C PHE A 283 -0.37 10.07 2.19
N LEU A 284 -0.43 8.83 2.67
CA LEU A 284 0.03 8.46 4.01
C LEU A 284 1.55 8.61 4.15
N SER A 285 2.34 8.20 3.15
CA SER A 285 3.80 8.40 3.15
C SER A 285 4.18 9.88 3.28
N ARG A 286 3.59 10.75 2.45
CA ARG A 286 3.83 12.20 2.53
C ARG A 286 3.42 12.78 3.89
N ARG A 287 2.33 12.28 4.47
CA ARG A 287 1.84 12.74 5.77
C ARG A 287 2.70 12.22 6.93
N GLY A 288 3.27 11.04 6.82
CA GLY A 288 4.23 10.50 7.78
C GLY A 288 5.52 11.33 7.85
N GLU A 289 6.03 11.78 6.70
CA GLU A 289 7.29 12.52 6.60
C GLU A 289 7.18 14.00 6.99
N ALA A 290 6.09 14.67 6.60
CA ALA A 290 5.95 16.13 6.72
C ALA A 290 4.76 16.58 7.59
N GLY A 291 3.98 15.64 8.13
CA GLY A 291 2.72 15.93 8.80
C GLY A 291 2.85 16.23 10.29
N GLY A 292 1.96 17.11 10.76
CA GLY A 292 1.56 17.19 12.17
C GLY A 292 0.33 16.35 12.46
N GLY A 293 0.03 16.17 13.74
CA GLY A 293 -1.09 15.35 14.20
C GLY A 293 -1.77 15.93 15.44
N ILE A 294 -2.77 15.21 15.91
CA ILE A 294 -3.51 15.53 17.12
C ILE A 294 -3.01 14.58 18.21
N GLU A 295 -2.39 15.14 19.24
CA GLU A 295 -1.86 14.40 20.38
C GLU A 295 -2.91 14.22 21.47
N PHE A 296 -3.04 12.97 21.90
CA PHE A 296 -3.86 12.52 23.02
C PHE A 296 -2.94 12.06 24.14
N ASN A 297 -3.21 12.48 25.37
CA ASN A 297 -2.43 12.11 26.55
C ASN A 297 -2.99 10.93 27.35
N GLY A 298 -3.94 10.17 26.78
CA GLY A 298 -4.62 9.05 27.43
C GLY A 298 -5.89 9.41 28.21
N ASN A 299 -6.07 10.66 28.63
CA ASN A 299 -7.30 11.15 29.25
C ASN A 299 -8.16 12.01 28.30
N GLN A 300 -7.61 12.35 27.14
CA GLN A 300 -8.24 13.16 26.11
C GLN A 300 -8.89 12.27 25.05
N HIS A 301 -10.00 12.72 24.47
CA HIS A 301 -10.65 12.03 23.37
C HIS A 301 -11.49 12.99 22.54
N LEU A 302 -11.82 12.59 21.31
CA LEU A 302 -12.81 13.26 20.47
C LEU A 302 -13.97 12.30 20.21
N ARG A 303 -15.20 12.77 20.39
CA ARG A 303 -16.42 12.00 20.10
C ARG A 303 -17.08 12.54 18.84
N ARG A 304 -17.68 11.66 18.06
CA ARG A 304 -18.56 12.06 16.95
C ARG A 304 -19.75 12.86 17.51
N GLY A 305 -19.90 14.09 17.06
CA GLY A 305 -21.10 14.91 17.33
C GLY A 305 -22.18 14.71 16.27
N PHE A 306 -23.41 15.13 16.58
CA PHE A 306 -24.57 15.07 15.68
C PHE A 306 -24.35 15.78 14.33
N GLY A 307 -23.58 16.87 14.31
CA GLY A 307 -23.21 17.59 13.08
C GLY A 307 -22.17 16.88 12.21
N GLY A 308 -21.76 15.66 12.58
CA GLY A 308 -20.78 14.91 11.82
C GLY A 308 -19.35 15.48 11.93
N GLY A 309 -19.04 16.18 13.01
CA GLY A 309 -17.66 16.54 13.39
C GLY A 309 -17.16 15.64 14.52
N PHE A 310 -15.84 15.58 14.72
CA PHE A 310 -15.25 15.05 15.95
C PHE A 310 -15.01 16.21 16.90
N VAL A 311 -15.66 16.19 18.06
CA VAL A 311 -15.67 17.30 19.01
C VAL A 311 -15.38 16.80 20.43
N GLN A 312 -14.89 17.71 21.26
CA GLN A 312 -14.79 17.53 22.69
C GLN A 312 -15.25 18.81 23.39
N GLU A 313 -16.36 18.70 24.10
CA GLU A 313 -17.02 19.83 24.74
C GLU A 313 -16.20 20.32 25.94
N ALA A 314 -15.68 19.39 26.75
CA ALA A 314 -14.84 19.69 27.90
C ALA A 314 -13.46 20.18 27.45
N LYS A 315 -13.14 21.46 27.69
CA LYS A 315 -11.87 22.08 27.28
C LYS A 315 -10.64 21.31 27.80
N GLU A 316 -10.69 20.87 29.05
CA GLU A 316 -9.60 20.11 29.72
C GLU A 316 -9.29 18.78 29.01
N ALA A 317 -10.30 18.18 28.36
CA ALA A 317 -10.18 16.89 27.67
C ALA A 317 -9.86 17.03 26.18
N ARG A 318 -9.63 18.25 25.69
CA ARG A 318 -9.31 18.48 24.27
C ARG A 318 -7.87 18.09 23.98
N PRO A 319 -7.62 17.28 22.93
CA PRO A 319 -6.27 16.98 22.50
C PRO A 319 -5.60 18.22 21.90
N ILE A 320 -4.27 18.20 21.81
CA ILE A 320 -3.46 19.31 21.32
C ILE A 320 -2.84 19.01 19.96
N PHE A 321 -2.53 20.05 19.19
CA PHE A 321 -1.87 19.85 17.90
C PHE A 321 -0.35 19.72 18.08
N ARG A 322 0.24 18.72 17.42
CA ARG A 322 1.70 18.54 17.30
C ARG A 322 2.13 18.76 15.87
N LYS A 323 3.29 19.43 15.70
CA LYS A 323 3.89 19.70 14.38
C LYS A 323 4.58 18.48 13.77
N SER A 324 4.87 17.46 14.57
CA SER A 324 5.49 16.21 14.15
C SER A 324 4.57 15.05 14.54
N LEU A 325 4.60 13.98 13.76
CA LEU A 325 4.04 12.70 14.16
C LEU A 325 5.02 11.85 14.97
N TYR A 326 6.31 12.14 14.95
CA TYR A 326 7.29 11.40 15.74
C TYR A 326 7.31 11.91 17.18
N TYR A 327 7.36 10.99 18.14
CA TYR A 327 7.89 11.31 19.45
C TYR A 327 9.40 11.45 19.26
N SER A 328 9.90 12.67 19.33
CA SER A 328 11.34 12.93 19.29
C SER A 328 11.98 12.27 20.51
N ASP A 329 12.98 11.42 20.28
CA ASP A 329 13.98 11.06 21.29
C ASP A 329 14.70 12.32 21.81
#